data_AF-A0A1W2TH57-F1
#
_entry.id   AF-A0A1W2TH57-F1
#
_cell.length_a   1.000
_cell.length_b   1.000
_cell.length_c   1.000
_cell.angle_alpha   90.00
_cell.angle_beta   90.00
_cell.angle_gamma   90.00
#
_symmetry.space_group_name_H-M   'P 1'
#
loop_
_entity.id
_entity.type
_entity.pdbx_description
1 polymer ?
#
loop_
_entity_poly.entity_id
_entity_poly.type
_entity_poly.pdbx_seq_one_letter_code
_entity_poly.pdbx_strand_id
1 'polypeptide(L)'
;MGKKRKLAPGARPSKPSKRLQTGGGAKKPPAATSGSKSQQKQKNTTHAAGPSTITASSSSSSSSSSFSPSSSSSSHHQRQQHLEPTIPFSPEDKILLVGEGDLSFAASLVEHHYCADVTATVFEKSREELLEKYPHAADNIAKVEAEEGCRVLFGVDATKMGPFANKPGRGKAAPAPPLPPSSSPSSGPGDASVHNPANPAGVMDRILFNFPHVGGKSTDVNRQVRYNQELLVSFFRRAMPSLAPGGAIVVTLFEGEPYTLWNVRDLARHCGLQVDRSFRFQAAAYPGYHHARTLGVVRTRAGEAGGGWKGEDRLARSYVFVAKDGGPSLSAGHGSAKRARKNHDDSSDDE
;
A
#
# COMPACT_ATOMS: atom_id res chain seq x y z
N MET A 1 23.05 50.90 62.02
CA MET A 1 23.67 51.46 60.80
C MET A 1 22.88 51.01 59.57
N GLY A 2 22.53 51.94 58.66
CA GLY A 2 22.19 51.72 57.24
C GLY A 2 20.88 50.98 56.91
N LYS A 3 19.73 51.67 56.82
CA LYS A 3 19.12 52.29 55.62
C LYS A 3 18.38 51.33 54.65
N LYS A 4 17.06 51.49 54.67
CA LYS A 4 16.07 51.20 53.61
C LYS A 4 16.55 51.58 52.20
N ARG A 5 16.04 50.89 51.17
CA ARG A 5 15.58 51.55 49.91
C ARG A 5 14.58 50.69 49.11
N LYS A 6 13.40 51.30 48.89
CA LYS A 6 12.38 51.05 47.86
C LYS A 6 12.99 51.03 46.44
N LEU A 7 12.29 50.43 45.47
CA LEU A 7 11.83 51.09 44.23
C LEU A 7 10.87 50.18 43.41
N ALA A 8 9.76 50.78 42.99
CA ALA A 8 8.92 50.48 41.82
C ALA A 8 8.65 51.87 41.14
N PRO A 9 7.98 52.06 39.98
CA PRO A 9 7.42 51.14 38.97
C PRO A 9 7.69 51.54 37.48
N GLY A 10 7.23 50.70 36.53
CA GLY A 10 6.55 51.03 35.26
C GLY A 10 7.10 52.04 34.23
N ALA A 11 7.23 51.61 32.97
CA ALA A 11 7.14 52.48 31.78
C ALA A 11 6.47 51.76 30.59
N ARG A 12 5.56 52.49 29.94
CA ARG A 12 4.67 52.15 28.81
C ARG A 12 5.37 52.21 27.44
N PRO A 13 4.74 51.70 26.36
CA PRO A 13 5.32 51.59 25.02
C PRO A 13 5.20 52.88 24.20
N SER A 14 6.14 53.10 23.29
CA SER A 14 6.14 54.20 22.32
C SER A 14 5.98 53.71 20.87
N LYS A 15 5.06 54.37 20.16
CA LYS A 15 4.92 54.53 18.69
C LYS A 15 4.37 55.95 18.49
N PRO A 16 4.34 56.56 17.28
CA PRO A 16 5.12 56.37 16.06
C PRO A 16 5.68 57.72 15.51
N SER A 17 6.63 57.69 14.56
CA SER A 17 7.00 58.87 13.76
C SER A 17 6.67 58.68 12.28
N LYS A 18 5.91 59.64 11.74
CA LYS A 18 5.56 59.84 10.33
C LYS A 18 6.66 60.65 9.62
N ARG A 19 6.93 60.36 8.33
CA ARG A 19 7.28 61.41 7.34
C ARG A 19 6.80 61.03 5.93
N LEU A 20 6.37 62.09 5.22
CA LEU A 20 5.57 62.26 3.99
C LEU A 20 6.21 61.80 2.66
N GLN A 21 5.43 61.19 1.75
CA GLN A 21 4.88 61.67 0.44
C GLN A 21 5.92 61.91 -0.67
N THR A 22 5.79 61.34 -1.88
CA THR A 22 4.77 61.53 -2.95
C THR A 22 4.57 60.20 -3.73
N GLY A 23 3.56 59.87 -4.55
CA GLY A 23 2.40 60.50 -5.17
C GLY A 23 2.13 59.75 -6.49
N GLY A 24 0.90 59.26 -6.74
CA GLY A 24 0.45 58.86 -8.10
C GLY A 24 -0.39 57.59 -8.22
N GLY A 25 -1.66 57.75 -8.64
CA GLY A 25 -2.32 56.81 -9.56
C GLY A 25 -3.36 55.84 -8.99
N ALA A 26 -4.62 56.31 -8.92
CA ALA A 26 -5.81 55.48 -8.68
C ALA A 26 -6.13 54.53 -9.84
N LYS A 27 -6.69 53.35 -9.55
CA LYS A 27 -7.89 52.79 -10.23
C LYS A 27 -8.40 51.51 -9.55
N LYS A 28 -9.67 51.57 -9.18
CA LYS A 28 -10.55 50.55 -8.57
C LYS A 28 -11.09 49.63 -9.69
N PRO A 29 -11.22 48.30 -9.52
CA PRO A 29 -12.08 47.52 -10.40
C PRO A 29 -13.51 47.44 -9.82
N PRO A 30 -14.55 47.42 -10.69
CA PRO A 30 -15.94 47.58 -10.28
C PRO A 30 -16.65 46.26 -10.00
N ALA A 31 -17.73 46.37 -9.23
CA ALA A 31 -18.84 45.43 -9.20
C ALA A 31 -19.54 45.41 -10.58
N ALA A 32 -19.93 44.23 -11.04
CA ALA A 32 -20.85 44.06 -12.15
C ALA A 32 -21.90 43.01 -11.80
N THR A 33 -23.14 43.48 -11.73
CA THR A 33 -24.38 42.72 -11.72
C THR A 33 -24.97 42.72 -13.14
N SER A 34 -25.88 41.79 -13.39
CA SER A 34 -26.65 41.51 -14.63
C SER A 34 -25.97 40.47 -15.54
N GLY A 35 -26.64 39.43 -16.01
CA GLY A 35 -28.00 38.96 -15.81
C GLY A 35 -28.23 37.82 -16.78
N SER A 36 -28.73 36.67 -16.31
CA SER A 36 -29.34 35.67 -17.17
C SER A 36 -30.47 35.00 -16.42
N LYS A 37 -31.61 34.96 -17.11
CA LYS A 37 -32.96 34.72 -16.59
C LYS A 37 -33.15 33.29 -16.13
N SER A 38 -33.91 33.20 -15.05
CA SER A 38 -34.65 32.06 -14.55
C SER A 38 -35.66 31.51 -15.57
N GLN A 39 -35.77 30.18 -15.65
CA GLN A 39 -37.05 29.51 -15.88
C GLN A 39 -37.19 28.36 -14.87
N GLN A 40 -38.00 28.64 -13.87
CA GLN A 40 -38.56 27.71 -12.91
C GLN A 40 -39.98 27.44 -13.40
N LYS A 41 -40.33 26.17 -13.66
CA LYS A 41 -41.71 25.76 -13.93
C LYS A 41 -42.15 24.77 -12.87
N GLN A 42 -42.89 25.27 -11.90
CA GLN A 42 -43.79 24.52 -11.02
C GLN A 42 -45.14 25.23 -11.00
N LYS A 43 -46.21 24.43 -11.09
CA LYS A 43 -47.66 24.66 -10.84
C LYS A 43 -48.43 23.74 -11.81
N ASN A 44 -49.50 23.02 -11.47
CA ASN A 44 -50.32 22.92 -10.26
C ASN A 44 -51.33 21.74 -10.45
N THR A 45 -51.78 21.11 -9.35
CA THR A 45 -53.19 20.70 -9.02
C THR A 45 -54.08 20.00 -10.07
N THR A 46 -54.46 18.71 -9.93
CA THR A 46 -55.58 18.08 -9.17
C THR A 46 -56.95 17.95 -9.87
N HIS A 47 -57.54 16.75 -9.73
CA HIS A 47 -58.97 16.33 -9.70
C HIS A 47 -59.77 16.02 -10.99
N ALA A 48 -60.23 14.74 -11.09
CA ALA A 48 -61.61 14.23 -11.32
C ALA A 48 -61.53 12.71 -11.62
N ALA A 49 -61.98 11.74 -10.80
CA ALA A 49 -63.36 11.31 -10.48
C ALA A 49 -64.24 11.15 -11.75
N GLY A 50 -64.35 9.96 -12.37
CA GLY A 50 -65.21 8.81 -12.03
C GLY A 50 -66.38 8.72 -13.05
N PRO A 51 -67.32 7.76 -12.99
CA PRO A 51 -67.26 6.30 -12.81
C PRO A 51 -67.95 5.54 -13.99
N SER A 52 -67.91 4.20 -14.05
CA SER A 52 -69.05 3.36 -14.52
C SER A 52 -68.79 1.86 -14.37
N THR A 53 -69.51 1.27 -13.42
CA THR A 53 -69.81 -0.15 -13.19
C THR A 53 -70.85 -0.68 -14.18
N ILE A 54 -70.68 -1.87 -14.80
CA ILE A 54 -71.78 -2.82 -15.12
C ILE A 54 -71.27 -4.30 -15.18
N THR A 55 -71.89 -5.14 -14.33
CA THR A 55 -72.23 -6.61 -14.38
C THR A 55 -71.25 -7.77 -14.64
N ALA A 56 -71.18 -8.63 -13.61
CA ALA A 56 -71.32 -10.10 -13.55
C ALA A 56 -71.34 -10.96 -14.83
N SER A 57 -70.52 -12.03 -14.89
CA SER A 57 -70.88 -13.43 -14.48
C SER A 57 -69.98 -14.52 -15.13
N SER A 58 -69.71 -15.55 -14.31
CA SER A 58 -69.42 -16.97 -14.62
C SER A 58 -68.19 -17.45 -15.41
N SER A 59 -67.41 -18.28 -14.71
CA SER A 59 -66.78 -19.56 -15.11
C SER A 59 -65.79 -19.62 -16.27
N SER A 60 -64.53 -19.92 -15.97
CA SER A 60 -63.98 -21.27 -16.11
C SER A 60 -62.47 -21.27 -15.88
N SER A 61 -62.01 -22.38 -15.33
CA SER A 61 -60.64 -22.76 -15.02
C SER A 61 -59.73 -22.87 -16.24
N SER A 62 -58.56 -22.25 -16.19
CA SER A 62 -57.35 -22.83 -16.79
C SER A 62 -56.09 -22.18 -16.23
N SER A 63 -55.24 -23.04 -15.70
CA SER A 63 -53.88 -22.85 -15.20
C SER A 63 -52.94 -22.09 -16.14
N SER A 64 -52.25 -21.08 -15.60
CA SER A 64 -50.90 -20.72 -16.06
C SER A 64 -50.14 -20.05 -14.92
N SER A 65 -49.10 -20.74 -14.46
CA SER A 65 -48.12 -20.35 -13.44
C SER A 65 -47.40 -19.05 -13.80
N SER A 66 -47.70 -17.97 -13.06
CA SER A 66 -46.90 -16.74 -13.06
C SER A 66 -45.82 -16.81 -11.99
N PHE A 67 -44.58 -16.94 -12.43
CA PHE A 67 -43.38 -16.74 -11.62
C PHE A 67 -43.41 -15.35 -10.95
N SER A 68 -43.35 -15.33 -9.63
CA SER A 68 -43.03 -14.13 -8.85
C SER A 68 -41.52 -14.13 -8.58
N PRO A 69 -40.78 -13.03 -8.81
CA PRO A 69 -39.40 -12.96 -8.36
C PRO A 69 -39.41 -12.64 -6.86
N SER A 70 -39.23 -13.66 -6.02
CA SER A 70 -38.91 -13.45 -4.62
C SER A 70 -37.48 -12.90 -4.52
N SER A 71 -37.37 -11.62 -4.20
CA SER A 71 -36.13 -10.99 -3.79
C SER A 71 -35.64 -11.59 -2.46
N SER A 72 -34.75 -12.57 -2.52
CA SER A 72 -33.99 -13.05 -1.38
C SER A 72 -32.54 -12.53 -1.46
N SER A 73 -32.33 -11.26 -1.13
CA SER A 73 -31.00 -10.63 -1.09
C SER A 73 -30.43 -10.45 0.33
N SER A 74 -31.08 -10.98 1.37
CA SER A 74 -30.70 -10.73 2.77
C SER A 74 -29.91 -11.85 3.46
N SER A 75 -29.68 -12.99 2.83
CA SER A 75 -29.07 -14.17 3.49
C SER A 75 -27.55 -14.34 3.30
N HIS A 76 -26.89 -13.52 2.47
CA HIS A 76 -25.43 -13.62 2.26
C HIS A 76 -24.60 -12.88 3.32
N HIS A 77 -25.15 -11.88 4.01
CA HIS A 77 -24.39 -11.11 5.00
C HIS A 77 -24.18 -11.88 6.32
N GLN A 78 -25.12 -12.76 6.71
CA GLN A 78 -25.06 -13.43 8.00
C GLN A 78 -24.12 -14.66 8.01
N ARG A 79 -23.96 -15.36 6.87
CA ARG A 79 -22.99 -16.47 6.75
C ARG A 79 -21.52 -16.02 6.68
N GLN A 80 -21.26 -14.77 6.32
CA GLN A 80 -19.89 -14.26 6.18
C GLN A 80 -19.26 -13.80 7.50
N GLN A 81 -20.04 -13.67 8.58
CA GLN A 81 -19.55 -13.19 9.89
C GLN A 81 -18.92 -14.30 10.77
N HIS A 82 -19.01 -15.57 10.36
CA HIS A 82 -18.57 -16.73 11.17
C HIS A 82 -17.41 -17.53 10.54
N LEU A 83 -16.69 -16.98 9.56
CA LEU A 83 -15.54 -17.69 8.98
C LEU A 83 -14.33 -17.53 9.89
N GLU A 84 -13.71 -18.66 10.27
CA GLU A 84 -12.46 -18.64 11.01
C GLU A 84 -11.41 -17.79 10.29
N PRO A 85 -10.69 -16.91 11.02
CA PRO A 85 -9.65 -16.08 10.43
C PRO A 85 -8.51 -16.94 9.90
N THR A 86 -8.08 -16.63 8.69
CA THR A 86 -6.86 -17.23 8.12
C THR A 86 -5.66 -16.40 8.58
N ILE A 87 -4.75 -17.04 9.32
CA ILE A 87 -3.45 -16.47 9.69
C ILE A 87 -2.41 -16.97 8.68
N PRO A 88 -1.71 -16.09 7.94
CA PRO A 88 -0.83 -16.51 6.84
C PRO A 88 0.60 -16.85 7.28
N PHE A 89 0.84 -17.04 8.56
CA PHE A 89 2.15 -17.29 9.15
C PHE A 89 2.01 -18.20 10.37
N SER A 90 3.12 -18.80 10.77
CA SER A 90 3.26 -19.58 12.01
C SER A 90 4.11 -18.83 13.04
N PRO A 91 4.02 -19.17 14.34
CA PRO A 91 4.85 -18.56 15.40
C PRO A 91 6.36 -18.66 15.15
N GLU A 92 6.80 -19.70 14.43
CA GLU A 92 8.20 -20.00 14.13
C GLU A 92 8.71 -19.34 12.84
N ASP A 93 7.82 -18.75 12.03
CA ASP A 93 8.22 -18.11 10.77
C ASP A 93 9.13 -16.89 11.07
N LYS A 94 10.17 -16.69 10.25
CA LYS A 94 10.88 -15.40 10.20
C LYS A 94 10.07 -14.39 9.41
N ILE A 95 9.49 -13.41 10.11
CA ILE A 95 8.50 -12.48 9.57
C ILE A 95 9.12 -11.09 9.39
N LEU A 96 8.99 -10.54 8.18
CA LEU A 96 9.27 -9.13 7.87
C LEU A 96 7.96 -8.37 7.66
N LEU A 97 7.68 -7.38 8.49
CA LEU A 97 6.54 -6.47 8.31
C LEU A 97 7.02 -5.16 7.68
N VAL A 98 6.44 -4.80 6.54
CA VAL A 98 6.88 -3.67 5.72
C VAL A 98 5.90 -2.51 5.82
N GLY A 99 6.42 -1.34 6.21
CA GLY A 99 5.65 -0.10 6.23
C GLY A 99 4.56 -0.07 7.29
N GLU A 100 4.85 -0.62 8.48
CA GLU A 100 3.99 -0.50 9.65
C GLU A 100 3.73 0.98 9.97
N GLY A 101 2.52 1.25 10.44
CA GLY A 101 2.12 2.58 10.93
C GLY A 101 2.55 2.77 12.38
N ASP A 102 1.64 2.49 13.30
CA ASP A 102 1.85 2.62 14.74
C ASP A 102 2.38 1.33 15.41
N LEU A 103 2.77 0.33 14.62
CA LEU A 103 3.29 -0.97 15.05
C LEU A 103 2.30 -1.84 15.84
N SER A 104 1.00 -1.49 15.87
CA SER A 104 -0.01 -2.27 16.59
C SER A 104 -0.21 -3.68 16.00
N PHE A 105 -0.04 -3.84 14.68
CA PHE A 105 -0.09 -5.16 14.04
C PHE A 105 1.11 -6.01 14.47
N ALA A 106 2.32 -5.44 14.43
CA ALA A 106 3.54 -6.09 14.92
C ALA A 106 3.41 -6.54 16.39
N ALA A 107 2.93 -5.65 17.27
CA ALA A 107 2.71 -5.98 18.67
C ALA A 107 1.71 -7.14 18.85
N SER A 108 0.64 -7.16 18.05
CA SER A 108 -0.33 -8.26 18.07
C SER A 108 0.27 -9.61 17.65
N LEU A 109 1.14 -9.61 16.64
CA LEU A 109 1.86 -10.82 16.21
C LEU A 109 2.70 -11.41 17.34
N VAL A 110 3.44 -10.57 18.05
CA VAL A 110 4.30 -11.01 19.16
C VAL A 110 3.46 -11.46 20.37
N GLU A 111 2.54 -10.63 20.85
CA GLU A 111 1.81 -10.91 22.09
C GLU A 111 0.73 -12.00 21.96
N HIS A 112 0.05 -12.07 20.81
CA HIS A 112 -1.17 -12.88 20.65
C HIS A 112 -1.00 -14.04 19.67
N HIS A 113 -0.08 -13.93 18.71
CA HIS A 113 0.26 -15.02 17.79
C HIS A 113 1.60 -15.68 18.15
N TYR A 114 2.26 -15.23 19.22
CA TYR A 114 3.51 -15.79 19.75
C TYR A 114 4.65 -15.86 18.72
N CYS A 115 4.64 -14.96 17.74
CA CYS A 115 5.68 -14.91 16.72
C CYS A 115 7.02 -14.49 17.36
N ALA A 116 8.03 -15.36 17.26
CA ALA A 116 9.30 -15.17 17.95
C ALA A 116 10.35 -14.39 17.14
N ASP A 117 10.21 -14.29 15.81
CA ASP A 117 11.20 -13.64 14.93
C ASP A 117 10.51 -12.64 13.97
N VAL A 118 10.09 -11.51 14.54
CA VAL A 118 9.44 -10.42 13.81
C VAL A 118 10.39 -9.25 13.64
N THR A 119 10.73 -8.93 12.40
CA THR A 119 11.34 -7.64 12.03
C THR A 119 10.26 -6.70 11.51
N ALA A 120 9.80 -5.77 12.35
CA ALA A 120 8.84 -4.75 11.95
C ALA A 120 9.56 -3.50 11.41
N THR A 121 9.07 -2.93 10.31
CA THR A 121 9.71 -1.77 9.69
C THR A 121 8.75 -0.62 9.47
N VAL A 122 9.20 0.59 9.77
CA VAL A 122 8.45 1.84 9.57
C VAL A 122 9.16 2.76 8.58
N PHE A 123 8.42 3.69 7.97
CA PHE A 123 8.98 4.62 6.98
C PHE A 123 9.68 5.82 7.63
N GLU A 124 9.21 6.22 8.82
CA GLU A 124 9.77 7.26 9.68
C GLU A 124 11.24 6.97 9.99
N LYS A 125 12.10 8.00 9.94
CA LYS A 125 13.55 7.81 10.00
C LYS A 125 14.08 7.46 11.37
N SER A 126 13.33 7.79 12.42
CA SER A 126 13.72 7.53 13.80
C SER A 126 12.51 7.27 14.69
N ARG A 127 12.79 6.77 15.90
CA ARG A 127 11.77 6.54 16.94
C ARG A 127 11.04 7.84 17.28
N GLU A 128 11.75 8.95 17.37
CA GLU A 128 11.18 10.25 17.72
C GLU A 128 10.19 10.73 16.66
N GLU A 129 10.51 10.59 15.37
CA GLU A 129 9.60 10.96 14.26
C GLU A 129 8.32 10.12 14.28
N LEU A 130 8.44 8.83 14.60
CA LEU A 130 7.28 7.95 14.75
C LEU A 130 6.40 8.37 15.94
N LEU A 131 7.01 8.62 17.11
CA LEU A 131 6.28 8.99 18.33
C LEU A 131 5.64 10.38 18.25
N GLU A 132 6.18 11.29 17.44
CA GLU A 132 5.51 12.57 17.15
C GLU A 132 4.16 12.37 16.42
N LYS A 133 4.08 11.36 15.55
CA LYS A 133 2.84 11.00 14.84
C LYS A 133 1.93 10.13 15.69
N TYR A 134 2.50 9.17 16.42
CA TYR A 134 1.81 8.14 17.19
C TYR A 134 2.49 7.97 18.55
N PRO A 135 2.16 8.81 19.55
CA PRO A 135 2.77 8.71 20.89
C PRO A 135 2.57 7.34 21.54
N HIS A 136 1.43 6.69 21.29
CA HIS A 136 1.09 5.35 21.79
C HIS A 136 1.92 4.22 21.14
N ALA A 137 2.61 4.49 20.02
CA ALA A 137 3.49 3.49 19.42
C ALA A 137 4.67 3.14 20.34
N ALA A 138 4.98 3.94 21.36
CA ALA A 138 5.99 3.62 22.37
C ALA A 138 5.69 2.29 23.08
N ASP A 139 4.43 2.04 23.40
CA ASP A 139 3.99 0.80 24.05
C ASP A 139 4.09 -0.38 23.07
N ASN A 140 3.69 -0.18 21.81
CA ASN A 140 3.82 -1.21 20.77
C ASN A 140 5.27 -1.58 20.50
N ILE A 141 6.18 -0.60 20.46
CA ILE A 141 7.63 -0.86 20.32
C ILE A 141 8.12 -1.67 21.51
N ALA A 142 7.75 -1.30 22.74
CA ALA A 142 8.18 -2.03 23.93
C ALA A 142 7.71 -3.50 23.92
N LYS A 143 6.49 -3.76 23.44
CA LYS A 143 5.95 -5.11 23.27
C LYS A 143 6.72 -5.93 22.24
N VAL A 144 7.05 -5.32 21.09
CA VAL A 144 7.83 -5.99 20.05
C VAL A 144 9.25 -6.27 20.53
N GLU A 145 9.92 -5.29 21.16
CA GLU A 145 11.32 -5.41 21.60
C GLU A 145 11.49 -6.21 22.90
N ALA A 146 10.39 -6.60 23.57
CA ALA A 146 10.44 -7.46 24.75
C ALA A 146 10.81 -8.91 24.40
N GLU A 147 10.57 -9.33 23.16
CA GLU A 147 10.91 -10.66 22.65
C GLU A 147 12.29 -10.63 21.96
N GLU A 148 13.23 -11.49 22.36
CA GLU A 148 14.65 -11.39 21.99
C GLU A 148 14.90 -11.50 20.47
N GLY A 149 14.05 -12.22 19.75
CA GLY A 149 14.13 -12.36 18.28
C GLY A 149 13.45 -11.23 17.50
N CYS A 150 12.70 -10.36 18.17
CA CYS A 150 11.89 -9.33 17.55
C CYS A 150 12.55 -7.95 17.61
N ARG A 151 12.34 -7.13 16.58
CA ARG A 151 12.93 -5.79 16.49
C ARG A 151 12.16 -4.84 15.58
N VAL A 152 12.36 -3.54 15.80
CA VAL A 152 11.84 -2.46 14.96
C VAL A 152 12.97 -1.80 14.18
N LEU A 153 12.78 -1.63 12.87
CA LEU A 153 13.70 -0.88 12.00
C LEU A 153 13.02 0.38 11.46
N PHE A 154 13.76 1.48 11.49
CA PHE A 154 13.30 2.80 11.05
C PHE A 154 13.88 3.17 9.68
N GLY A 155 13.19 4.06 8.96
CA GLY A 155 13.64 4.63 7.69
C GLY A 155 13.59 3.66 6.51
N VAL A 156 12.76 2.61 6.60
CA VAL A 156 12.70 1.58 5.57
C VAL A 156 11.72 1.98 4.47
N ASP A 157 12.26 2.34 3.30
CA ASP A 157 11.49 2.57 2.08
C ASP A 157 11.33 1.26 1.30
N ALA A 158 10.11 0.73 1.24
CA ALA A 158 9.76 -0.51 0.54
C ALA A 158 10.20 -0.53 -0.94
N THR A 159 10.37 0.64 -1.57
CA THR A 159 10.83 0.75 -2.97
C THR A 159 12.36 0.71 -3.12
N LYS A 160 13.10 0.86 -2.01
CA LYS A 160 14.56 0.99 -1.97
C LYS A 160 15.25 0.04 -1.00
N MET A 161 14.50 -0.75 -0.23
CA MET A 161 15.07 -1.67 0.76
C MET A 161 16.00 -2.70 0.10
N GLY A 162 17.10 -3.02 0.79
CA GLY A 162 18.01 -4.09 0.40
C GLY A 162 17.45 -5.48 0.76
N PRO A 163 18.07 -6.56 0.24
CA PRO A 163 17.70 -7.91 0.61
C PRO A 163 17.97 -8.18 2.10
N PHE A 164 17.01 -8.82 2.76
CA PHE A 164 17.24 -9.48 4.03
C PHE A 164 17.74 -10.90 3.75
N ALA A 165 19.06 -11.04 3.70
CA ALA A 165 19.75 -12.28 3.37
C ALA A 165 20.95 -12.49 4.29
N ASN A 166 21.39 -13.74 4.42
CA ASN A 166 22.64 -14.03 5.09
C ASN A 166 23.80 -13.41 4.29
N LYS A 167 24.60 -12.55 4.93
CA LYS A 167 25.81 -12.05 4.28
C LYS A 167 26.75 -13.23 4.04
N PRO A 168 27.24 -13.46 2.81
CA PRO A 168 28.34 -14.39 2.61
C PRO A 168 29.51 -13.87 3.44
N GLY A 169 29.97 -14.69 4.37
CA GLY A 169 30.81 -14.27 5.48
C GLY A 169 32.01 -13.44 5.04
N ARG A 170 32.20 -12.30 5.72
CA ARG A 170 33.52 -11.68 5.90
C ARG A 170 34.31 -12.52 6.92
N GLY A 171 34.42 -13.82 6.69
CA GLY A 171 35.38 -14.66 7.39
C GLY A 171 36.74 -14.38 6.77
N LYS A 172 37.73 -13.95 7.57
CA LYS A 172 39.12 -13.97 7.11
C LYS A 172 39.43 -15.41 6.73
N ALA A 173 39.51 -15.71 5.44
CA ALA A 173 40.11 -16.95 4.99
C ALA A 173 41.52 -17.00 5.56
N ALA A 174 41.80 -17.95 6.44
CA ALA A 174 43.17 -18.31 6.75
C ALA A 174 43.84 -18.69 5.42
N PRO A 175 45.07 -18.24 5.14
CA PRO A 175 45.75 -18.61 3.91
C PRO A 175 45.91 -20.13 3.89
N ALA A 176 45.33 -20.78 2.88
CA ALA A 176 45.52 -22.21 2.65
C ALA A 176 47.02 -22.49 2.43
N PRO A 177 47.55 -23.62 2.94
CA PRO A 177 48.94 -24.01 2.69
C PRO A 177 49.14 -24.31 1.19
N PRO A 178 50.33 -24.01 0.63
CA PRO A 178 50.61 -24.24 -0.78
C PRO A 178 50.68 -25.74 -1.08
N LEU A 179 49.85 -26.20 -2.02
CA LEU A 179 49.94 -27.55 -2.60
C LEU A 179 51.03 -27.60 -3.69
N PRO A 180 51.72 -28.75 -3.86
CA PRO A 180 52.84 -28.89 -4.78
C PRO A 180 52.41 -28.98 -6.27
N PRO A 181 53.31 -28.70 -7.22
CA PRO A 181 53.00 -28.73 -8.64
C PRO A 181 53.14 -30.14 -9.22
N SER A 182 52.12 -30.64 -9.93
CA SER A 182 52.29 -31.77 -10.84
C SER A 182 51.41 -31.65 -12.09
N SER A 183 52.09 -31.31 -13.19
CA SER A 183 52.00 -31.85 -14.56
C SER A 183 50.65 -32.32 -15.16
N SER A 184 50.29 -31.60 -16.23
CA SER A 184 49.77 -32.05 -17.55
C SER A 184 48.26 -31.97 -17.83
N PRO A 185 47.87 -31.48 -19.04
CA PRO A 185 46.48 -31.22 -19.40
C PRO A 185 45.85 -32.40 -20.17
N SER A 186 44.62 -32.77 -19.82
CA SER A 186 43.75 -33.58 -20.69
C SER A 186 42.48 -32.79 -21.01
N SER A 187 42.34 -32.45 -22.28
CA SER A 187 41.17 -31.86 -22.92
C SER A 187 40.00 -32.84 -22.95
N GLY A 188 38.84 -32.41 -22.45
CA GLY A 188 37.54 -33.02 -22.68
C GLY A 188 36.47 -31.93 -22.74
N PRO A 189 35.52 -31.97 -23.70
CA PRO A 189 34.41 -31.02 -23.74
C PRO A 189 33.29 -31.58 -22.86
N GLY A 190 33.21 -31.11 -21.61
CA GLY A 190 32.21 -31.52 -20.64
C GLY A 190 31.53 -30.30 -20.03
N ASP A 191 30.28 -30.08 -20.44
CA ASP A 191 29.21 -29.40 -19.73
C ASP A 191 29.61 -28.21 -18.82
N ALA A 192 29.59 -27.02 -19.41
CA ALA A 192 29.59 -25.78 -18.66
C ALA A 192 28.23 -25.57 -17.98
N SER A 193 27.94 -26.34 -16.93
CA SER A 193 27.05 -25.89 -15.87
C SER A 193 27.77 -24.74 -15.16
N VAL A 194 27.59 -23.54 -15.71
CA VAL A 194 28.00 -22.28 -15.09
C VAL A 194 27.28 -22.23 -13.75
N HIS A 195 27.96 -22.70 -12.71
CA HIS A 195 27.60 -22.46 -11.32
C HIS A 195 27.67 -20.96 -11.12
N ASN A 196 26.53 -20.31 -11.37
CA ASN A 196 26.32 -18.92 -11.02
C ASN A 196 26.53 -18.85 -9.50
N PRO A 197 27.46 -18.02 -8.97
CA PRO A 197 27.69 -17.94 -7.54
C PRO A 197 26.36 -17.61 -6.88
N ALA A 198 25.89 -18.52 -6.03
CA ALA A 198 24.58 -18.47 -5.41
C ALA A 198 24.36 -17.07 -4.82
N ASN A 199 23.44 -16.33 -5.42
CA ASN A 199 22.95 -15.08 -4.85
C ASN A 199 22.55 -15.41 -3.41
N PRO A 200 23.01 -14.67 -2.38
CA PRO A 200 22.75 -15.05 -1.00
C PRO A 200 21.25 -15.24 -0.81
N ALA A 201 20.87 -16.46 -0.41
CA ALA A 201 19.48 -16.82 -0.24
C ALA A 201 18.86 -15.88 0.80
N GLY A 202 17.67 -15.38 0.48
CA GLY A 202 16.86 -14.64 1.43
C GLY A 202 16.56 -15.52 2.66
N VAL A 203 16.24 -14.88 3.77
CA VAL A 203 16.01 -15.59 5.04
C VAL A 203 14.58 -15.45 5.57
N MET A 204 13.71 -14.71 4.88
CA MET A 204 12.36 -14.42 5.35
C MET A 204 11.36 -15.45 4.85
N ASP A 205 10.68 -16.12 5.77
CA ASP A 205 9.59 -17.06 5.46
C ASP A 205 8.33 -16.31 5.05
N ARG A 206 8.10 -15.14 5.65
CA ARG A 206 6.94 -14.29 5.40
C ARG A 206 7.35 -12.82 5.29
N ILE A 207 6.90 -12.16 4.23
CA ILE A 207 7.04 -10.70 4.07
C ILE A 207 5.64 -10.11 3.91
N LEU A 208 5.17 -9.34 4.89
CA LEU A 208 3.83 -8.76 4.88
C LEU A 208 3.90 -7.26 4.57
N PHE A 209 3.08 -6.80 3.63
CA PHE A 209 2.87 -5.36 3.38
C PHE A 209 1.37 -5.05 3.41
N ASN A 210 0.91 -4.54 4.55
CA ASN A 210 -0.49 -4.23 4.78
C ASN A 210 -0.84 -2.83 4.29
N PHE A 211 -1.84 -2.75 3.43
CA PHE A 211 -2.43 -1.51 2.90
C PHE A 211 -1.42 -0.52 2.27
N PRO A 212 -0.50 -0.98 1.39
CA PRO A 212 0.48 -0.12 0.76
C PRO A 212 -0.18 1.00 -0.05
N HIS A 213 0.23 2.25 0.19
CA HIS A 213 -0.24 3.39 -0.59
C HIS A 213 0.81 4.52 -0.54
N VAL A 214 1.02 5.25 -1.65
CA VAL A 214 2.01 6.35 -1.69
C VAL A 214 1.56 7.61 -0.94
N GLY A 215 0.25 7.86 -0.90
CA GLY A 215 -0.40 8.98 -0.23
C GLY A 215 -0.05 10.37 -0.83
N GLY A 216 -1.04 11.25 -0.96
CA GLY A 216 -0.81 12.69 -1.18
C GLY A 216 -0.11 13.12 -2.48
N LYS A 217 0.26 12.21 -3.39
CA LYS A 217 0.99 12.53 -4.63
C LYS A 217 0.12 13.16 -5.72
N SER A 218 -1.19 12.91 -5.73
CA SER A 218 -2.12 13.48 -6.71
C SER A 218 -3.56 13.35 -6.23
N THR A 219 -4.44 14.23 -6.71
CA THR A 219 -5.91 14.09 -6.57
C THR A 219 -6.54 13.40 -7.77
N ASP A 220 -5.82 13.25 -8.88
CA ASP A 220 -6.29 12.53 -10.07
C ASP A 220 -6.25 11.01 -9.82
N VAL A 221 -7.39 10.36 -10.01
CA VAL A 221 -7.55 8.92 -9.73
C VAL A 221 -6.58 8.07 -10.55
N ASN A 222 -6.43 8.36 -11.85
CA ASN A 222 -5.57 7.58 -12.74
C ASN A 222 -4.08 7.73 -12.40
N ARG A 223 -3.65 8.93 -12.01
CA ARG A 223 -2.28 9.16 -11.51
C ARG A 223 -2.07 8.45 -10.19
N GLN A 224 -3.02 8.49 -9.26
CA GLN A 224 -2.93 7.75 -8.00
C GLN A 224 -2.83 6.23 -8.23
N VAL A 225 -3.65 5.67 -9.12
CA VAL A 225 -3.56 4.25 -9.52
C VAL A 225 -2.15 3.93 -10.01
N ARG A 226 -1.59 4.71 -10.94
CA ARG A 226 -0.23 4.46 -11.46
C ARG A 226 0.85 4.52 -10.38
N TYR A 227 0.80 5.50 -9.48
CA TYR A 227 1.79 5.60 -8.39
C TYR A 227 1.71 4.42 -7.40
N ASN A 228 0.51 3.94 -7.09
CA ASN A 228 0.34 2.78 -6.21
C ASN A 228 0.74 1.47 -6.90
N GLN A 229 0.49 1.35 -8.22
CA GLN A 229 1.01 0.23 -9.01
C GLN A 229 2.55 0.21 -9.03
N GLU A 230 3.18 1.37 -9.23
CA GLU A 230 4.64 1.50 -9.21
C GLU A 230 5.24 1.16 -7.82
N LEU A 231 4.59 1.57 -6.74
CA LEU A 231 4.95 1.19 -5.36
C LEU A 231 4.97 -0.33 -5.21
N LEU A 232 3.88 -1.01 -5.61
CA LEU A 232 3.76 -2.46 -5.50
C LEU A 232 4.80 -3.20 -6.35
N VAL A 233 4.99 -2.80 -7.61
CA VAL A 233 6.01 -3.40 -8.50
C VAL A 233 7.41 -3.23 -7.92
N SER A 234 7.72 -2.04 -7.40
CA SER A 234 9.03 -1.78 -6.77
C SER A 234 9.20 -2.64 -5.52
N PHE A 235 8.18 -2.70 -4.66
CA PHE A 235 8.19 -3.54 -3.47
C PHE A 235 8.41 -5.02 -3.81
N PHE A 236 7.64 -5.60 -4.75
CA PHE A 236 7.80 -7.00 -5.12
C PHE A 236 9.23 -7.31 -5.58
N ARG A 237 9.82 -6.46 -6.43
CA ARG A 237 11.20 -6.60 -6.90
C ARG A 237 12.23 -6.51 -5.76
N ARG A 238 12.00 -5.67 -4.75
CA ARG A 238 12.90 -5.53 -3.58
C ARG A 238 12.72 -6.64 -2.54
N ALA A 239 11.50 -7.14 -2.38
CA ALA A 239 11.17 -8.16 -1.40
C ALA A 239 11.60 -9.55 -1.84
N MET A 240 11.50 -9.88 -3.14
CA MET A 240 11.81 -11.22 -3.65
C MET A 240 13.19 -11.76 -3.25
N PRO A 241 14.29 -11.00 -3.34
CA PRO A 241 15.61 -11.47 -2.90
C PRO A 241 15.73 -11.72 -1.39
N SER A 242 14.74 -11.32 -0.60
CA SER A 242 14.70 -11.55 0.85
C SER A 242 13.97 -12.85 1.23
N LEU A 243 13.29 -13.50 0.29
CA LEU A 243 12.54 -14.73 0.55
C LEU A 243 13.46 -15.93 0.78
N ALA A 244 13.19 -16.66 1.87
CA ALA A 244 13.70 -18.01 2.08
C ALA A 244 13.10 -18.98 1.04
N PRO A 245 13.71 -20.16 0.82
CA PRO A 245 13.07 -21.23 0.05
C PRO A 245 11.69 -21.57 0.61
N GLY A 246 10.65 -21.51 -0.22
CA GLY A 246 9.25 -21.70 0.21
C GLY A 246 8.61 -20.50 0.91
N GLY A 247 9.34 -19.39 1.05
CA GLY A 247 8.82 -18.14 1.62
C GLY A 247 7.74 -17.51 0.74
N ALA A 248 6.90 -16.67 1.35
CA ALA A 248 5.83 -15.97 0.66
C ALA A 248 5.75 -14.49 1.01
N ILE A 249 5.28 -13.70 0.05
CA ILE A 249 4.91 -12.30 0.23
C ILE A 249 3.40 -12.22 0.42
N VAL A 250 2.93 -11.53 1.44
CA VAL A 250 1.51 -11.28 1.68
C VAL A 250 1.24 -9.80 1.53
N VAL A 251 0.33 -9.44 0.62
CA VAL A 251 -0.13 -8.05 0.48
C VAL A 251 -1.60 -7.98 0.82
N THR A 252 -1.95 -7.05 1.72
CA THR A 252 -3.34 -6.80 2.11
C THR A 252 -3.81 -5.48 1.50
N LEU A 253 -4.96 -5.49 0.83
CA LEU A 253 -5.58 -4.29 0.24
C LEU A 253 -7.05 -4.20 0.66
N PHE A 254 -7.58 -2.98 0.72
CA PHE A 254 -9.03 -2.80 0.81
C PHE A 254 -9.72 -3.34 -0.43
N GLU A 255 -10.96 -3.81 -0.27
CA GLU A 255 -11.81 -4.21 -1.39
C GLU A 255 -12.52 -2.98 -2.00
N GLY A 256 -12.79 -3.05 -3.31
CA GLY A 256 -13.41 -1.97 -4.07
C GLY A 256 -12.43 -0.98 -4.69
N GLU A 257 -12.96 -0.03 -5.46
CA GLU A 257 -12.16 1.01 -6.10
C GLU A 257 -11.61 2.02 -5.07
N PRO A 258 -10.41 2.60 -5.30
CA PRO A 258 -9.56 2.39 -6.47
C PRO A 258 -8.63 1.17 -6.37
N TYR A 259 -8.64 0.42 -5.26
CA TYR A 259 -7.68 -0.67 -4.99
C TYR A 259 -7.79 -1.82 -5.98
N THR A 260 -9.01 -2.13 -6.44
CA THR A 260 -9.25 -3.13 -7.50
C THR A 260 -8.59 -2.76 -8.81
N LEU A 261 -8.52 -1.47 -9.16
CA LEU A 261 -7.89 -0.98 -10.40
C LEU A 261 -6.37 -1.19 -10.41
N TRP A 262 -5.75 -1.44 -9.25
CA TRP A 262 -4.31 -1.66 -9.18
C TRP A 262 -3.92 -3.02 -9.73
N ASN A 263 -4.85 -3.98 -9.72
CA ASN A 263 -4.67 -5.32 -10.28
C ASN A 263 -3.41 -6.02 -9.73
N VAL A 264 -3.32 -6.10 -8.40
CA VAL A 264 -2.13 -6.59 -7.66
C VAL A 264 -1.62 -7.96 -8.12
N ARG A 265 -2.53 -8.84 -8.57
CA ARG A 265 -2.18 -10.18 -9.08
C ARG A 265 -1.33 -10.10 -10.34
N ASP A 266 -1.71 -9.23 -11.27
CA ASP A 266 -0.99 -9.04 -12.52
C ASP A 266 0.34 -8.32 -12.30
N LEU A 267 0.37 -7.33 -11.39
CA LEU A 267 1.63 -6.67 -10.98
C LEU A 267 2.64 -7.68 -10.40
N ALA A 268 2.18 -8.56 -9.50
CA ALA A 268 3.02 -9.60 -8.92
C ALA A 268 3.53 -10.58 -9.99
N ARG A 269 2.66 -10.97 -10.94
CA ARG A 269 3.04 -11.83 -12.08
C ARG A 269 4.15 -11.23 -12.92
N HIS A 270 4.09 -9.93 -13.19
CA HIS A 270 5.16 -9.21 -13.91
C HIS A 270 6.47 -9.13 -13.13
N CYS A 271 6.46 -9.40 -11.82
CA CYS A 271 7.66 -9.46 -11.00
C CYS A 271 8.21 -10.88 -10.87
N GLY A 272 7.57 -11.91 -11.43
CA GLY A 272 8.00 -13.31 -11.30
C GLY A 272 7.40 -14.03 -10.10
N LEU A 273 6.32 -13.49 -9.52
CA LEU A 273 5.53 -14.13 -8.46
C LEU A 273 4.26 -14.74 -9.05
N GLN A 274 3.66 -15.68 -8.34
CA GLN A 274 2.31 -16.17 -8.60
C GLN A 274 1.46 -16.10 -7.35
N VAL A 275 0.15 -15.92 -7.51
CA VAL A 275 -0.77 -15.99 -6.37
C VAL A 275 -0.98 -17.46 -6.02
N ASP A 276 -0.65 -17.83 -4.79
CA ASP A 276 -1.01 -19.13 -4.22
C ASP A 276 -2.49 -19.12 -3.81
N ARG A 277 -2.86 -18.17 -2.94
CA ARG A 277 -4.23 -18.03 -2.43
C ARG A 277 -4.55 -16.59 -2.03
N SER A 278 -5.82 -16.34 -1.70
CA SER A 278 -6.26 -15.09 -1.10
C SER A 278 -7.37 -15.33 -0.09
N PHE A 279 -7.42 -14.54 0.97
CA PHE A 279 -8.40 -14.66 2.04
C PHE A 279 -8.83 -13.29 2.55
N ARG A 280 -9.97 -13.23 3.23
CA ARG A 280 -10.47 -11.98 3.85
C ARG A 280 -9.56 -11.61 5.01
N PHE A 281 -9.08 -10.38 5.03
CA PHE A 281 -8.39 -9.84 6.20
C PHE A 281 -9.42 -9.51 7.28
N GLN A 282 -9.22 -10.04 8.48
CA GLN A 282 -10.10 -9.83 9.62
C GLN A 282 -9.30 -9.12 10.71
N ALA A 283 -9.50 -7.81 10.86
CA ALA A 283 -8.78 -7.00 11.84
C ALA A 283 -8.92 -7.54 13.27
N ALA A 284 -10.10 -8.06 13.63
CA ALA A 284 -10.37 -8.67 14.94
C ALA A 284 -9.52 -9.91 15.26
N ALA A 285 -8.88 -10.54 14.26
CA ALA A 285 -7.93 -11.64 14.49
C ALA A 285 -6.58 -11.16 15.04
N TYR A 286 -6.37 -9.86 15.12
CA TYR A 286 -5.16 -9.22 15.63
C TYR A 286 -5.55 -8.30 16.79
N PRO A 287 -5.63 -8.82 18.03
CA PRO A 287 -6.02 -8.01 19.18
C PRO A 287 -5.07 -6.82 19.35
N GLY A 288 -5.65 -5.64 19.62
CA GLY A 288 -4.91 -4.37 19.73
C GLY A 288 -4.54 -3.71 18.40
N TYR A 289 -4.79 -4.34 17.25
CA TYR A 289 -4.53 -3.75 15.94
C TYR A 289 -5.38 -2.50 15.68
N HIS A 290 -4.72 -1.45 15.24
CA HIS A 290 -5.34 -0.23 14.74
C HIS A 290 -4.80 0.13 13.36
N HIS A 291 -5.68 0.53 12.45
CA HIS A 291 -5.25 0.92 11.13
C HIS A 291 -4.61 2.32 11.16
N ALA A 292 -3.29 2.37 11.05
CA ALA A 292 -2.50 3.60 11.06
C ALA A 292 -1.75 3.82 9.74
N ARG A 293 -1.64 5.09 9.30
CA ARG A 293 -0.96 5.48 8.04
C ARG A 293 0.43 6.05 8.32
N THR A 294 1.41 5.79 7.47
CA THR A 294 2.76 6.40 7.59
C THR A 294 2.79 7.92 7.38
N LEU A 295 1.74 8.50 6.78
CA LEU A 295 1.58 9.96 6.69
C LEU A 295 1.00 10.60 7.97
N GLY A 296 0.78 9.81 9.03
CA GLY A 296 0.16 10.26 10.27
C GLY A 296 -1.36 10.42 10.15
N VAL A 297 -1.96 10.92 11.24
CA VAL A 297 -3.38 11.29 11.28
C VAL A 297 -3.62 12.43 10.30
N VAL A 298 -4.59 12.25 9.40
CA VAL A 298 -4.99 13.31 8.46
C VAL A 298 -5.52 14.48 9.28
N ARG A 299 -4.78 15.59 9.35
CA ARG A 299 -5.27 16.81 9.98
C ARG A 299 -6.09 17.62 8.98
N THR A 300 -7.22 18.15 9.41
CA THR A 300 -8.01 19.09 8.60
C THR A 300 -7.22 20.38 8.41
N ARG A 301 -7.68 21.25 7.49
CA ARG A 301 -7.07 22.57 7.29
C ARG A 301 -7.11 23.45 8.55
N ALA A 302 -7.96 23.11 9.52
CA ALA A 302 -8.07 23.75 10.83
C ALA A 302 -7.14 23.14 11.90
N GLY A 303 -6.33 22.13 11.55
CA GLY A 303 -5.39 21.47 12.47
C GLY A 303 -6.01 20.37 13.34
N GLU A 304 -7.32 20.16 13.25
CA GLU A 304 -8.00 19.08 13.98
C GLU A 304 -7.65 17.72 13.37
N ALA A 305 -7.37 16.74 14.23
CA ALA A 305 -7.26 15.34 13.81
C ALA A 305 -8.57 14.92 13.13
N GLY A 306 -8.49 14.49 11.87
CA GLY A 306 -9.63 13.98 11.11
C GLY A 306 -10.12 12.67 11.73
N GLY A 307 -10.99 12.78 12.73
CA GLY A 307 -11.65 11.66 13.38
C GLY A 307 -12.78 11.14 12.49
N GLY A 308 -12.56 10.04 11.80
CA GLY A 308 -13.65 9.39 11.07
C GLY A 308 -13.24 8.27 10.13
N TRP A 309 -11.98 8.19 9.70
CA TRP A 309 -11.54 7.09 8.85
C TRP A 309 -11.00 5.93 9.69
N LYS A 310 -11.86 4.92 9.90
CA LYS A 310 -11.50 3.64 10.53
C LYS A 310 -11.22 2.62 9.44
N GLY A 311 -9.94 2.36 9.18
CA GLY A 311 -9.54 1.41 8.14
C GLY A 311 -9.94 -0.02 8.50
N GLU A 312 -9.90 -0.35 9.80
CA GLU A 312 -10.20 -1.67 10.36
C GLU A 312 -11.64 -2.16 10.09
N ASP A 313 -12.61 -1.24 9.93
CA ASP A 313 -14.00 -1.56 9.63
C ASP A 313 -14.24 -1.84 8.13
N ARG A 314 -13.26 -1.54 7.27
CA ARG A 314 -13.40 -1.72 5.83
C ARG A 314 -13.10 -3.16 5.42
N LEU A 315 -13.86 -3.66 4.44
CA LEU A 315 -13.55 -4.94 3.81
C LEU A 315 -12.17 -4.91 3.18
N ALA A 316 -11.38 -5.94 3.45
CA ALA A 316 -10.02 -6.07 2.98
C ALA A 316 -9.69 -7.53 2.65
N ARG A 317 -8.73 -7.71 1.75
CA ARG A 317 -8.28 -9.02 1.26
C ARG A 317 -6.77 -9.09 1.26
N SER A 318 -6.26 -10.19 1.80
CA SER A 318 -4.85 -10.56 1.76
C SER A 318 -4.62 -11.54 0.61
N TYR A 319 -3.51 -11.33 -0.11
CA TYR A 319 -3.07 -12.17 -1.23
C TYR A 319 -1.71 -12.74 -0.88
N VAL A 320 -1.57 -14.06 -0.94
CA VAL A 320 -0.32 -14.78 -0.70
C VAL A 320 0.35 -15.03 -2.05
N PHE A 321 1.56 -14.53 -2.21
CA PHE A 321 2.37 -14.64 -3.42
C PHE A 321 3.60 -15.48 -3.13
N VAL A 322 3.87 -16.45 -4.00
CA VAL A 322 5.06 -17.30 -3.97
C VAL A 322 5.89 -17.06 -5.22
N ALA A 323 7.19 -17.33 -5.16
CA ALA A 323 8.04 -17.31 -6.34
C ALA A 323 7.53 -18.32 -7.38
N LYS A 324 7.52 -17.96 -8.65
CA LYS A 324 7.19 -18.90 -9.72
C LYS A 324 8.34 -19.91 -9.88
N ASP A 325 8.02 -21.20 -9.91
CA ASP A 325 8.99 -22.25 -10.22
C ASP A 325 9.65 -21.96 -11.58
N GLY A 326 10.99 -21.88 -11.60
CA GLY A 326 11.78 -21.52 -12.79
C GLY A 326 12.50 -20.16 -12.74
N GLY A 327 12.44 -19.43 -11.63
CA GLY A 327 13.22 -18.21 -11.41
C GLY A 327 12.87 -17.04 -12.35
N PRO A 328 13.41 -15.83 -12.10
CA PRO A 328 13.13 -14.70 -12.97
C PRO A 328 13.82 -14.90 -14.33
N SER A 329 13.03 -15.24 -15.35
CA SER A 329 13.41 -14.95 -16.74
C SER A 329 13.45 -13.43 -16.89
N LEU A 330 14.64 -12.85 -16.77
CA LEU A 330 14.90 -11.49 -17.21
C LEU A 330 14.86 -11.48 -18.74
N SER A 331 13.66 -11.51 -19.33
CA SER A 331 13.51 -11.15 -20.74
C SER A 331 13.77 -9.64 -20.84
N ALA A 332 15.02 -9.28 -21.16
CA ALA A 332 15.39 -7.94 -21.58
C ALA A 332 14.40 -7.48 -22.67
N GLY A 333 13.90 -6.25 -22.51
CA GLY A 333 12.92 -5.66 -23.42
C GLY A 333 13.37 -5.79 -24.87
N HIS A 334 12.49 -6.30 -25.72
CA HIS A 334 12.65 -6.19 -27.16
C HIS A 334 12.61 -4.71 -27.52
N GLY A 335 13.78 -4.10 -27.63
CA GLY A 335 13.97 -2.86 -28.35
C GLY A 335 13.46 -3.04 -29.76
N SER A 336 12.47 -2.24 -30.11
CA SER A 336 11.94 -2.09 -31.46
C SER A 336 13.08 -1.83 -32.45
N ALA A 337 13.49 -2.87 -33.17
CA ALA A 337 14.40 -2.74 -34.31
C ALA A 337 13.65 -2.05 -35.46
N LYS A 338 13.98 -0.79 -35.70
CA LYS A 338 13.64 -0.05 -36.91
C LYS A 338 14.16 -0.85 -38.12
N ARG A 339 13.24 -1.36 -38.93
CA ARG A 339 13.54 -1.86 -40.29
C ARG A 339 14.03 -0.68 -41.14
N ALA A 340 15.33 -0.61 -41.38
CA ALA A 340 15.89 0.23 -42.42
C ALA A 340 15.48 -0.34 -43.79
N ARG A 341 14.70 0.41 -44.56
CA ARG A 341 14.47 0.14 -45.98
C ARG A 341 15.75 0.50 -46.73
N LYS A 342 16.44 -0.52 -47.24
CA LYS A 342 17.54 -0.37 -48.19
C LYS A 342 16.92 -0.26 -49.58
N ASN A 343 16.99 0.93 -50.18
CA ASN A 343 16.79 1.10 -51.61
C ASN A 343 17.90 0.31 -52.32
N HIS A 344 17.51 -0.58 -53.23
CA HIS A 344 18.39 -1.09 -54.26
C HIS A 344 17.73 -0.75 -55.58
N ASP A 345 18.30 0.27 -56.22
CA ASP A 345 18.20 0.53 -57.64
C ASP A 345 19.31 -0.33 -58.27
N ASP A 346 18.96 -1.29 -59.14
CA ASP A 346 19.77 -1.57 -60.33
C ASP A 346 18.98 -2.41 -61.35
N SER A 347 19.34 -2.13 -62.58
CA SER A 347 18.74 -2.32 -63.89
C SER A 347 18.89 -3.72 -64.49
N SER A 348 18.17 -3.90 -65.62
CA SER A 348 18.34 -4.87 -66.72
C SER A 348 17.77 -6.27 -66.48
N ASP A 349 17.21 -6.97 -67.47
CA ASP A 349 16.73 -6.77 -68.85
C ASP A 349 16.13 -8.16 -69.21
N ASP A 350 15.62 -8.32 -70.43
CA ASP A 350 15.15 -9.56 -71.10
C ASP A 350 13.62 -9.72 -71.25
N GLU A 351 13.22 -9.35 -72.48
CA GLU A 351 12.21 -9.94 -73.39
C GLU A 351 10.73 -9.94 -73.00
#